data_AF-A0A1G2CZ42-F1
#
_entry.id   AF-A0A1G2CZ42-F1
#
_cell.length_a   1.000
_cell.length_b   1.000
_cell.length_c   1.000
_cell.angle_alpha   90.00
_cell.angle_beta   90.00
_cell.angle_gamma   90.00
#
_symmetry.space_group_name_H-M   'P 1'
#
loop_
_entity.id
_entity.type
_entity.pdbx_description
1 polymer ?
#
loop_
_entity_poly.entity_id
_entity_poly.type
_entity_poly.pdbx_seq_one_letter_code
_entity_poly.pdbx_strand_id
1 'polypeptide(L)'
;MSHHIYHTEAIILGTLPSGEGDRLLYCYTRELGLVVAHARSIRENRSRLRYALQLFSHARVDLIRGKYGWKLISATPIASFSELWSHAGRRRIAAEHLHLARRLIQGEERHELLFDDMLKGLTLLSTLADRESQKDAELLLVVRLLDALGYWGEQKDLLPVFSSVTFSHEDLAKIRPMRTEIVAGVNRALDSTQL
;
A
#
# COMPACT_ATOMS: atom_id res chain seq x y z
N MET A 1 32.83 8.34 -5.15
CA MET A 1 31.69 8.54 -6.08
C MET A 1 30.51 8.99 -5.26
N SER A 2 29.95 10.17 -5.55
CA SER A 2 28.71 10.63 -4.91
C SER A 2 27.54 9.83 -5.48
N HIS A 3 26.87 9.06 -4.63
CA HIS A 3 25.59 8.46 -5.00
C HIS A 3 24.51 9.54 -4.95
N HIS A 4 23.64 9.61 -5.96
CA HIS A 4 22.47 10.46 -5.89
C HIS A 4 21.54 9.94 -4.78
N ILE A 5 21.11 10.86 -3.91
CA ILE A 5 20.13 10.56 -2.86
C ILE A 5 18.76 10.92 -3.41
N TYR A 6 17.88 9.92 -3.45
CA TYR A 6 16.49 10.07 -3.83
C TYR A 6 15.67 10.34 -2.58
N HIS A 7 14.85 11.39 -2.63
CA HIS A 7 13.94 11.77 -1.56
C HIS A 7 12.51 11.47 -2.02
N THR A 8 11.80 10.61 -1.31
CA THR A 8 10.47 10.14 -1.73
C THR A 8 9.61 9.80 -0.52
N GLU A 9 8.30 9.74 -0.71
CA GLU A 9 7.38 9.14 0.26
C GLU A 9 7.19 7.65 -0.02
N ALA A 10 7.03 6.87 1.04
CA ALA A 10 6.91 5.43 0.96
C ALA A 10 5.80 4.90 1.87
N ILE A 11 5.04 3.92 1.36
CA ILE A 11 4.20 3.02 2.15
C ILE A 11 4.98 1.71 2.32
N ILE A 12 5.16 1.27 3.56
CA ILE A 12 5.89 0.04 3.86
C ILE A 12 4.94 -1.16 3.69
N LEU A 13 5.15 -1.92 2.63
CA LEU A 13 4.36 -3.11 2.27
C LEU A 13 4.79 -4.38 3.02
N GLY A 14 5.99 -4.39 3.58
CA GLY A 14 6.50 -5.55 4.31
C GLY A 14 7.98 -5.44 4.65
N THR A 15 8.42 -6.32 5.55
CA THR A 15 9.81 -6.40 5.98
C THR A 15 10.28 -7.85 6.00
N LEU A 16 11.52 -8.11 5.60
CA LEU A 16 12.19 -9.40 5.74
C LEU A 16 13.47 -9.23 6.57
N PRO A 17 13.74 -10.12 7.54
CA PRO A 17 15.04 -10.14 8.21
C PRO A 17 16.17 -10.36 7.20
N SER A 18 17.29 -9.65 7.39
CA SER A 18 18.52 -9.84 6.61
C SER A 18 19.70 -9.76 7.58
N GLY A 19 20.42 -10.87 7.79
CA GLY A 19 21.57 -10.90 8.71
C GLY A 19 21.27 -10.45 10.15
N GLU A 20 22.31 -10.05 10.88
CA GLU A 20 22.20 -9.61 12.27
C GLU A 20 21.85 -8.12 12.38
N GLY A 21 20.55 -7.82 12.44
CA GLY A 21 20.05 -6.46 12.73
C GLY A 21 19.68 -5.62 11.52
N ASP A 22 19.90 -6.13 10.30
CA ASP A 22 19.45 -5.51 9.06
C ASP A 22 18.08 -6.04 8.63
N ARG A 23 17.39 -5.28 7.78
CA ARG A 23 16.12 -5.67 7.18
C ARG A 23 16.06 -5.27 5.72
N LEU A 24 15.42 -6.10 4.91
CA LEU A 24 14.90 -5.71 3.61
C LEU A 24 13.49 -5.16 3.79
N LEU A 25 13.21 -4.04 3.16
CA LEU A 25 11.92 -3.36 3.21
C LEU A 25 11.33 -3.32 1.82
N TYR A 26 10.08 -3.75 1.68
CA TYR A 26 9.29 -3.48 0.49
C TYR A 26 8.65 -2.11 0.66
N CYS A 27 9.20 -1.12 -0.03
CA CYS A 27 8.72 0.25 0.00
C CYS A 27 7.99 0.51 -1.32
N TYR A 28 6.68 0.67 -1.29
CA TYR A 28 6.01 1.27 -2.43
C TYR A 28 6.17 2.77 -2.32
N THR A 29 6.91 3.35 -3.25
CA THR A 29 7.29 4.76 -3.22
C THR A 29 6.51 5.54 -4.25
N ARG A 30 6.26 6.81 -3.94
CA ARG A 30 5.48 7.70 -4.81
C ARG A 30 6.19 7.93 -6.14
N GLU A 31 7.49 8.20 -6.11
CA GLU A 31 8.26 8.57 -7.31
C GLU A 31 9.06 7.42 -7.95
N LEU A 32 9.37 6.33 -7.23
CA LEU A 32 10.25 5.25 -7.73
C LEU A 32 9.55 3.90 -7.88
N GLY A 33 8.23 3.82 -7.64
CA GLY A 33 7.50 2.55 -7.66
C GLY A 33 7.86 1.63 -6.50
N LEU A 34 7.76 0.32 -6.69
CA LEU A 34 8.05 -0.67 -5.66
C LEU A 34 9.54 -0.96 -5.60
N VAL A 35 10.19 -0.48 -4.54
CA VAL A 35 11.61 -0.71 -4.29
C VAL A 35 11.83 -1.65 -3.11
N VAL A 36 12.81 -2.54 -3.24
CA VAL A 36 13.29 -3.37 -2.13
C VAL A 36 14.56 -2.75 -1.56
N ALA A 37 14.44 -2.06 -0.43
CA ALA A 37 15.53 -1.30 0.18
C ALA A 37 16.16 -2.05 1.35
N HIS A 38 17.49 -2.09 1.37
CA HIS A 38 18.26 -2.62 2.49
C HIS A 38 18.45 -1.56 3.57
N ALA A 39 17.94 -1.81 4.77
CA ALA A 39 18.08 -0.95 5.94
C ALA A 39 19.08 -1.57 6.93
N ARG A 40 20.21 -0.90 7.14
CA ARG A 40 21.28 -1.35 8.05
C ARG A 40 21.12 -0.84 9.46
N SER A 41 21.51 -1.64 10.45
CA SER A 41 21.68 -1.24 11.85
C SER A 41 20.48 -0.49 12.45
N ILE A 42 19.25 -0.99 12.20
CA ILE A 42 18.01 -0.44 12.82
C ILE A 42 18.08 -0.49 14.36
N ARG A 43 18.96 -1.34 14.91
CA ARG A 43 19.18 -1.51 16.36
C ARG A 43 19.86 -0.32 17.05
N GLU A 44 20.59 0.54 16.33
CA GLU A 44 21.27 1.71 16.91
C GLU A 44 20.40 2.97 16.84
N ASN A 45 19.55 3.10 15.82
CA ASN A 45 18.64 4.24 15.60
C ASN A 45 17.19 3.95 16.08
N ARG A 46 17.08 3.36 17.28
CA ARG A 46 15.93 2.56 17.76
C ARG A 46 14.57 3.26 17.91
N SER A 47 14.51 4.59 18.01
CA SER A 47 13.25 5.30 18.27
C SER A 47 12.59 5.86 17.02
N ARG A 48 13.33 6.54 16.12
CA ARG A 48 12.74 7.22 14.94
C ARG A 48 12.49 6.28 13.76
N LEU A 49 13.44 5.38 13.47
CA LEU A 49 13.30 4.43 12.35
C LEU A 49 12.28 3.33 12.65
N ARG A 50 12.09 2.97 13.92
CA ARG A 50 11.16 1.90 14.30
C ARG A 50 9.74 2.23 13.86
N TYR A 51 9.26 3.44 14.09
CA TYR A 51 7.90 3.86 13.71
C TYR A 51 7.76 4.19 12.23
N ALA A 52 8.86 4.58 11.57
CA ALA A 52 8.85 4.89 10.14
C ALA A 52 8.86 3.64 9.25
N LEU A 53 9.35 2.51 9.75
CA LEU A 53 9.64 1.31 8.96
C LEU A 53 8.81 0.09 9.42
N GLN A 54 7.65 0.31 10.04
CA GLN A 54 6.71 -0.78 10.34
C GLN A 54 5.81 -1.04 9.14
N LEU A 55 5.28 -2.25 9.06
CA LEU A 55 4.20 -2.54 8.11
C LEU A 55 3.04 -1.55 8.33
N PHE A 56 2.47 -1.07 7.22
CA PHE A 56 1.47 0.01 7.11
C PHE A 56 2.01 1.43 7.21
N SER A 57 3.24 1.66 7.71
CA SER A 57 3.73 3.02 7.92
C SER A 57 3.86 3.79 6.61
N HIS A 58 3.48 5.07 6.65
CA HIS A 58 3.77 6.07 5.64
C HIS A 58 4.89 6.98 6.15
N ALA A 59 5.97 7.08 5.39
CA ALA A 59 7.17 7.78 5.80
C ALA A 59 7.82 8.49 4.61
N ARG A 60 8.55 9.57 4.91
CA ARG A 60 9.54 10.12 3.99
C ARG A 60 10.82 9.31 4.13
N VAL A 61 11.37 8.85 3.00
CA VAL A 61 12.58 8.03 2.97
C VAL A 61 13.64 8.64 2.05
N ASP A 62 14.89 8.46 2.45
CA ASP A 62 16.05 8.79 1.64
C ASP A 62 16.69 7.49 1.17
N LEU A 63 16.84 7.35 -0.14
CA LEU A 63 17.32 6.13 -0.79
C LEU A 63 18.54 6.41 -1.66
N ILE A 64 19.47 5.47 -1.72
CA ILE A 64 20.53 5.46 -2.72
C ILE A 64 20.48 4.17 -3.55
N ARG A 65 20.69 4.29 -4.86
CA ARG A 65 20.89 3.15 -5.75
C ARG A 65 22.35 2.73 -5.69
N GLY A 66 22.63 1.60 -5.05
CA GLY A 66 23.94 0.97 -5.02
C GLY A 66 24.11 -0.07 -6.13
N LYS A 67 25.33 -0.61 -6.25
CA LYS A 67 25.66 -1.70 -7.20
C LYS A 67 24.76 -2.94 -7.04
N TYR A 68 24.33 -3.22 -5.80
CA TYR A 68 23.57 -4.43 -5.45
C TYR A 68 22.12 -4.12 -5.04
N GLY A 69 21.58 -2.98 -5.47
CA GLY A 69 20.21 -2.58 -5.17
C GLY A 69 20.09 -1.34 -4.28
N TRP A 70 18.87 -1.10 -3.80
CA TRP A 70 18.53 0.09 -3.01
C TRP A 70 19.00 -0.02 -1.57
N LYS A 71 19.49 1.09 -1.01
CA LYS A 71 19.82 1.22 0.40
C LYS A 71 19.04 2.36 1.02
N LEU A 72 18.45 2.10 2.18
CA LEU A 72 17.84 3.13 3.01
C LEU A 72 18.92 3.90 3.76
N ILE A 73 18.92 5.22 3.58
CA ILE A 73 19.82 6.15 4.29
C ILE A 73 19.13 6.71 5.53
N SER A 74 17.90 7.20 5.36
CA SER A 74 17.13 7.81 6.44
C SER A 74 15.64 7.56 6.24
N ALA A 75 14.87 7.66 7.32
CA ALA A 75 13.42 7.65 7.25
C ALA A 75 12.82 8.51 8.37
N THR A 76 11.78 9.26 8.03
CA THR A 76 11.01 10.09 8.95
C THR A 76 9.54 9.69 8.86
N PRO A 77 8.90 9.29 9.97
CA PRO A 77 7.50 8.87 9.94
C PRO A 77 6.60 10.08 9.61
N ILE A 78 5.61 9.86 8.75
CA ILE A 78 4.52 10.81 8.47
C ILE A 78 3.25 10.33 9.17
N ALA A 79 2.87 9.06 8.95
CA ALA A 79 1.76 8.40 9.63
C ALA A 79 2.11 6.95 9.97
N SER A 80 1.84 6.52 11.21
CA SER A 80 2.12 5.15 11.67
C SER A 80 0.96 4.18 11.46
N PHE A 81 -0.26 4.71 11.21
CA PHE A 81 -1.50 3.94 11.12
C PHE A 81 -1.72 2.96 12.29
N SER A 82 -1.45 3.40 13.52
CA SER A 82 -1.62 2.59 14.73
C SER A 82 -3.03 2.02 14.88
N GLU A 83 -4.06 2.75 14.43
CA GLU A 83 -5.45 2.30 14.45
C GLU A 83 -5.71 1.03 13.61
N LEU A 84 -4.93 0.81 12.55
CA LEU A 84 -4.98 -0.42 11.78
C LEU A 84 -4.48 -1.60 12.61
N TRP A 85 -3.56 -1.38 13.55
CA TRP A 85 -3.07 -2.44 14.44
C TRP A 85 -4.02 -2.72 15.62
N SER A 86 -4.75 -1.71 16.09
CA SER A 86 -5.68 -1.82 17.22
C SER A 86 -6.93 -2.65 16.91
N HIS A 87 -7.38 -2.67 15.66
CA HIS A 87 -8.62 -3.35 15.25
C HIS A 87 -8.37 -4.51 14.29
N ALA A 88 -8.77 -5.73 14.68
CA ALA A 88 -8.49 -6.93 13.90
C ALA A 88 -9.06 -6.90 12.46
N GLY A 89 -10.27 -6.35 12.27
CA GLY A 89 -10.89 -6.21 10.95
C GLY A 89 -10.10 -5.29 10.03
N ARG A 90 -9.78 -4.08 10.51
CA ARG A 90 -8.93 -3.10 9.80
C ARG A 90 -7.55 -3.68 9.48
N ARG A 91 -6.93 -4.35 10.46
CA ARG A 91 -5.62 -4.98 10.32
C ARG A 91 -5.58 -6.01 9.20
N ARG A 92 -6.60 -6.88 9.16
CA ARG A 92 -6.73 -7.93 8.15
C ARG A 92 -6.83 -7.31 6.76
N ILE A 93 -7.75 -6.37 6.57
CA ILE A 93 -7.98 -5.72 5.28
C ILE A 93 -6.72 -4.99 4.79
N ALA A 94 -6.06 -4.22 5.67
CA ALA A 94 -4.82 -3.55 5.33
C ALA A 94 -3.71 -4.54 4.95
N ALA A 95 -3.54 -5.63 5.70
CA ALA A 95 -2.54 -6.66 5.42
C ALA A 95 -2.78 -7.33 4.07
N GLU A 96 -4.02 -7.73 3.78
CA GLU A 96 -4.38 -8.37 2.52
C GLU A 96 -4.23 -7.41 1.33
N HIS A 97 -4.64 -6.15 1.49
CA HIS A 97 -4.48 -5.14 0.44
C HIS A 97 -3.01 -4.86 0.12
N LEU A 98 -2.15 -4.66 1.13
CA LEU A 98 -0.72 -4.45 0.89
C LEU A 98 -0.03 -5.70 0.36
N HIS A 99 -0.48 -6.89 0.77
CA HIS A 99 0.02 -8.15 0.23
C HIS A 99 -0.33 -8.31 -1.25
N LEU A 100 -1.58 -8.00 -1.63
CA LEU A 100 -2.03 -8.00 -3.02
C LEU A 100 -1.26 -6.97 -3.85
N ALA A 101 -1.13 -5.74 -3.36
CA ALA A 101 -0.36 -4.68 -4.02
C ALA A 101 1.09 -5.13 -4.27
N ARG A 102 1.74 -5.74 -3.28
CA ARG A 102 3.11 -6.26 -3.42
C ARG A 102 3.22 -7.38 -4.47
N ARG A 103 2.17 -8.16 -4.70
CA ARG A 103 2.15 -9.22 -5.74
C ARG A 103 1.93 -8.65 -7.14
N LEU A 104 1.06 -7.64 -7.24
CA LEU A 104 0.63 -7.10 -8.52
C LEU A 104 1.55 -5.99 -9.07
N ILE A 105 2.07 -5.12 -8.21
CA ILE A 105 2.94 -4.01 -8.63
C ILE A 105 4.28 -4.59 -9.07
N GLN A 106 4.62 -4.39 -10.34
CA GLN A 106 5.86 -4.88 -10.93
C GLN A 106 6.92 -3.78 -10.99
N GLY A 107 8.02 -3.99 -10.26
CA GLY A 107 9.24 -3.20 -10.42
C GLY A 107 9.17 -1.74 -9.95
N GLU A 108 10.09 -0.94 -10.49
CA GLU A 108 10.42 0.43 -10.06
C GLU A 108 9.71 1.48 -10.95
N GLU A 109 8.45 1.21 -11.33
CA GLU A 109 7.67 2.11 -12.18
C GLU A 109 6.94 3.18 -11.36
N ARG A 110 7.10 4.44 -11.75
CA ARG A 110 6.45 5.58 -11.10
C ARG A 110 4.95 5.55 -11.36
N HIS A 111 4.16 5.46 -10.29
CA HIS A 111 2.69 5.47 -10.38
C HIS A 111 2.05 6.27 -9.22
N GLU A 112 2.26 7.60 -9.23
CA GLU A 112 1.85 8.51 -8.15
C GLU A 112 0.36 8.44 -7.81
N LEU A 113 -0.50 8.33 -8.82
CA LEU A 113 -1.94 8.26 -8.61
C LEU A 113 -2.33 7.04 -7.76
N LEU A 114 -1.71 5.88 -8.01
CA LEU A 114 -1.95 4.65 -7.24
C LEU A 114 -1.37 4.76 -5.83
N PHE A 115 -0.21 5.41 -5.68
CA PHE A 115 0.35 5.68 -4.35
C PHE A 115 -0.59 6.55 -3.50
N ASP A 116 -1.03 7.68 -4.05
CA ASP A 116 -1.95 8.60 -3.37
C ASP A 116 -3.29 7.91 -3.08
N ASP A 117 -3.72 7.00 -3.95
CA ASP A 117 -4.93 6.22 -3.78
C ASP A 117 -4.87 5.21 -2.64
N MET A 118 -3.81 4.40 -2.60
CA MET A 118 -3.55 3.47 -1.52
C MET A 118 -3.46 4.20 -0.18
N LEU A 119 -2.81 5.36 -0.16
CA LEU A 119 -2.68 6.16 1.06
C LEU A 119 -4.04 6.66 1.56
N LYS A 120 -4.88 7.20 0.66
CA LYS A 120 -6.25 7.65 1.01
C LYS A 120 -7.10 6.49 1.52
N GLY A 121 -7.02 5.33 0.89
CA GLY A 121 -7.79 4.16 1.29
C GLY A 121 -7.34 3.58 2.64
N LEU A 122 -6.04 3.51 2.93
CA LEU A 122 -5.54 3.14 4.26
C LEU A 122 -5.99 4.15 5.33
N THR A 123 -5.99 5.44 4.99
CA THR A 123 -6.45 6.51 5.88
C THR A 123 -7.92 6.37 6.20
N LEU A 124 -8.79 6.19 5.20
CA LEU A 124 -10.21 5.93 5.43
C LEU A 124 -10.40 4.66 6.27
N LEU A 125 -9.75 3.55 5.90
CA LEU A 125 -9.88 2.28 6.62
C LEU A 125 -9.52 2.44 8.11
N SER A 126 -8.54 3.29 8.43
CA SER A 126 -8.12 3.54 9.80
C SER A 126 -9.21 4.18 10.68
N THR A 127 -10.21 4.85 10.09
CA THR A 127 -11.30 5.52 10.81
C THR A 127 -12.58 4.68 10.91
N LEU A 128 -12.74 3.63 10.10
CA LEU A 128 -13.99 2.88 10.00
C LEU A 128 -14.26 1.97 11.20
N ALA A 129 -15.26 2.29 12.01
CA ALA A 129 -15.62 1.50 13.20
C ALA A 129 -16.46 0.25 12.86
N ASP A 130 -17.43 0.37 11.96
CA ASP A 130 -18.37 -0.70 11.68
C ASP A 130 -17.86 -1.69 10.62
N ARG A 131 -18.30 -2.94 10.73
CA ARG A 131 -17.86 -4.04 9.86
C ARG A 131 -18.34 -3.89 8.43
N GLU A 132 -19.48 -3.26 8.21
CA GLU A 132 -20.08 -3.17 6.88
C GLU A 132 -19.33 -2.15 6.02
N SER A 133 -19.02 -0.98 6.56
CA SER A 133 -18.17 0.01 5.90
C SER A 133 -16.76 -0.51 5.67
N GLN A 134 -16.21 -1.32 6.59
CA GLN A 134 -14.92 -1.98 6.40
C GLN A 134 -14.92 -2.90 5.16
N LYS A 135 -15.98 -3.70 4.95
CA LYS A 135 -16.13 -4.53 3.74
C LYS A 135 -16.25 -3.66 2.48
N ASP A 136 -17.01 -2.56 2.56
CA ASP A 136 -17.17 -1.63 1.44
C ASP A 136 -15.81 -1.02 1.04
N ALA A 137 -15.01 -0.63 2.03
CA ALA A 137 -13.67 -0.08 1.81
C ALA A 137 -12.68 -1.13 1.27
N GLU A 138 -12.76 -2.38 1.74
CA GLU A 138 -11.96 -3.49 1.22
C GLU A 138 -12.20 -3.69 -0.28
N LEU A 139 -13.48 -3.73 -0.70
CA LEU A 139 -13.82 -3.85 -2.12
C LEU A 139 -13.32 -2.66 -2.93
N LEU A 140 -13.52 -1.43 -2.45
CA LEU A 140 -13.02 -0.22 -3.11
C LEU A 140 -11.51 -0.26 -3.33
N LEU A 141 -10.77 -0.60 -2.28
CA LEU A 141 -9.31 -0.72 -2.30
C LEU A 141 -8.83 -1.74 -3.34
N VAL A 142 -9.47 -2.91 -3.37
CA VAL A 142 -9.10 -3.98 -4.32
C VAL A 142 -9.42 -3.58 -5.75
N VAL A 143 -10.62 -3.05 -6.01
CA VAL A 143 -11.02 -2.65 -7.37
C VAL A 143 -10.10 -1.55 -7.91
N ARG A 144 -9.83 -0.51 -7.12
CA ARG A 144 -8.99 0.61 -7.57
C ARG A 144 -7.54 0.19 -7.81
N LEU A 145 -7.02 -0.75 -7.02
CA LEU A 145 -5.72 -1.36 -7.28
C LEU A 145 -5.71 -2.14 -8.59
N LEU A 146 -6.72 -2.99 -8.82
CA LEU A 146 -6.83 -3.77 -10.05
C LEU A 146 -7.01 -2.88 -11.29
N ASP A 147 -7.85 -1.85 -11.19
CA ASP A 147 -8.10 -0.90 -12.28
C ASP A 147 -6.85 -0.09 -12.61
N ALA A 148 -6.18 0.47 -11.61
CA ALA A 148 -4.94 1.23 -11.80
C ALA A 148 -3.83 0.40 -12.46
N LEU A 149 -3.77 -0.90 -12.18
CA LEU A 149 -2.80 -1.82 -12.76
C LEU A 149 -3.30 -2.49 -14.06
N GLY A 150 -4.49 -2.14 -14.55
CA GLY A 150 -5.05 -2.66 -15.80
C GLY A 150 -5.63 -4.07 -15.73
N TYR A 151 -5.79 -4.64 -14.53
CA TYR A 151 -6.32 -6.00 -14.31
C TYR A 151 -7.86 -6.05 -14.22
N TRP A 152 -8.56 -4.92 -14.08
CA TRP A 152 -10.02 -4.90 -13.95
C TRP A 152 -10.77 -5.34 -15.24
N GLY A 153 -10.12 -5.23 -16.40
CA GLY A 153 -10.61 -5.83 -17.65
C GLY A 153 -11.94 -5.27 -18.16
N GLU A 154 -12.88 -6.16 -18.49
CA GLU A 154 -14.13 -5.88 -19.21
C GLU A 154 -15.26 -5.34 -18.33
N GLN A 155 -15.10 -5.31 -17.00
CA GLN A 155 -16.13 -4.84 -16.06
C GLN A 155 -16.21 -3.29 -15.98
N LYS A 156 -16.10 -2.61 -17.12
CA LYS A 156 -15.99 -1.15 -17.21
C LYS A 156 -17.25 -0.42 -16.75
N ASP A 157 -18.41 -1.06 -16.80
CA ASP A 157 -19.68 -0.47 -16.38
C ASP A 157 -19.71 -0.12 -14.89
N LEU A 158 -18.85 -0.76 -14.08
CA LEU A 158 -18.73 -0.50 -12.65
C LEU A 158 -17.75 0.64 -12.34
N LEU A 159 -16.83 0.95 -13.25
CA LEU A 159 -15.76 1.94 -13.03
C LEU A 159 -16.28 3.37 -12.73
N PRO A 160 -17.35 3.88 -13.39
CA PRO A 160 -17.85 5.22 -13.08
C PRO A 160 -18.22 5.42 -11.60
N VAL A 161 -18.73 4.37 -10.95
CA VAL A 161 -19.07 4.41 -9.52
C VAL A 161 -17.80 4.56 -8.70
N PHE A 162 -16.77 3.77 -8.97
CA PHE A 162 -15.51 3.79 -8.22
C PHE A 162 -14.67 5.04 -8.48
N SER A 163 -14.62 5.53 -9.71
CA SER A 163 -13.91 6.77 -10.06
C SER A 163 -14.55 8.00 -9.40
N SER A 164 -15.86 7.95 -9.12
CA SER A 164 -16.57 9.02 -8.43
C SER A 164 -16.36 9.03 -6.91
N VAL A 165 -15.85 7.94 -6.33
CA VAL A 165 -15.69 7.77 -4.89
C VAL A 165 -14.36 8.39 -4.44
N THR A 166 -14.40 9.33 -3.49
CA THR A 166 -13.21 10.03 -3.00
C THR A 166 -12.68 9.48 -1.67
N PHE A 167 -12.93 8.20 -1.37
CA PHE A 167 -12.64 7.60 -0.06
C PHE A 167 -13.27 8.38 1.11
N SER A 168 -14.54 8.76 0.97
CA SER A 168 -15.35 9.33 2.05
C SER A 168 -16.29 8.26 2.64
N HIS A 169 -16.77 8.49 3.87
CA HIS A 169 -17.73 7.57 4.52
C HIS A 169 -19.06 7.51 3.74
N GLU A 170 -19.50 8.65 3.20
CA GLU A 170 -20.74 8.74 2.41
C GLU A 170 -20.65 7.98 1.09
N ASP A 171 -19.49 8.02 0.44
CA ASP A 171 -19.28 7.34 -0.83
C ASP A 171 -19.24 5.81 -0.69
N LEU A 172 -18.79 5.28 0.46
CA LEU A 172 -18.83 3.83 0.71
C LEU A 172 -20.26 3.27 0.66
N ALA A 173 -21.27 4.08 1.00
CA ALA A 173 -22.66 3.66 0.91
C ALA A 173 -23.11 3.36 -0.53
N LYS A 174 -22.46 3.97 -1.54
CA LYS A 174 -22.74 3.73 -2.97
C LYS A 174 -22.27 2.33 -3.42
N ILE A 175 -21.31 1.74 -2.70
CA ILE A 175 -20.74 0.41 -3.00
C ILE A 175 -21.68 -0.69 -2.52
N ARG A 176 -22.38 -0.47 -1.40
CA ARG A 176 -23.17 -1.49 -0.71
C ARG A 176 -24.20 -2.22 -1.60
N PRO A 177 -24.98 -1.54 -2.47
CA PRO A 177 -25.95 -2.22 -3.35
C PRO A 177 -25.29 -3.13 -4.39
N MET A 178 -24.03 -2.88 -4.74
CA MET A 178 -23.34 -3.52 -5.87
C MET A 178 -22.34 -4.60 -5.43
N ARG A 179 -22.18 -4.84 -4.12
CA ARG A 179 -21.16 -5.74 -3.56
C ARG A 179 -21.06 -7.08 -4.26
N THR A 180 -22.19 -7.73 -4.51
CA THR A 180 -22.21 -9.06 -5.14
C THR A 180 -21.58 -9.04 -6.52
N GLU A 181 -21.90 -8.01 -7.31
CA GLU A 181 -21.36 -7.84 -8.65
C GLU A 181 -19.88 -7.50 -8.62
N ILE A 182 -19.48 -6.64 -7.67
CA ILE A 182 -18.10 -6.22 -7.47
C ILE A 182 -17.23 -7.42 -7.06
N VAL A 183 -17.68 -8.24 -6.10
CA VAL A 183 -16.99 -9.46 -5.69
C VAL A 183 -16.81 -10.40 -6.87
N ALA A 184 -17.83 -10.57 -7.71
CA ALA A 184 -17.72 -11.39 -8.91
C ALA A 184 -16.71 -10.81 -9.91
N GLY A 185 -16.64 -9.48 -10.07
CA GLY A 185 -15.64 -8.80 -10.87
C GLY A 185 -14.22 -8.99 -10.34
N VAL A 186 -14.01 -8.78 -9.05
CA VAL A 186 -12.73 -8.98 -8.37
C VAL A 186 -12.22 -10.40 -8.56
N ASN A 187 -13.07 -11.41 -8.34
CA ASN A 187 -12.66 -12.80 -8.51
C ASN A 187 -12.23 -13.11 -9.95
N ARG A 188 -13.00 -12.65 -10.95
CA ARG A 188 -12.62 -12.80 -12.36
C ARG A 188 -11.28 -12.13 -12.69
N ALA A 189 -11.08 -10.90 -12.20
CA ALA A 189 -9.84 -10.16 -12.40
C ALA A 189 -8.65 -10.92 -11.80
N LEU A 190 -8.76 -11.36 -10.54
CA LEU A 190 -7.70 -12.11 -9.86
C LEU A 190 -7.40 -13.46 -10.52
N ASP A 191 -8.42 -14.21 -10.95
CA ASP A 191 -8.25 -15.48 -11.66
C ASP A 191 -7.47 -15.30 -12.97
N SER A 192 -7.68 -14.18 -13.67
CA SER A 192 -6.97 -13.88 -14.90
C SER A 192 -5.49 -13.50 -14.69
N THR A 193 -5.10 -13.16 -13.45
CA THR A 193 -3.77 -12.61 -13.16
C THR A 193 -2.69 -13.68 -13.02
N GLN A 194 -3.02 -14.98 -13.17
CA GLN A 194 -2.10 -16.14 -13.07
C GLN A 194 -1.15 -16.08 -11.85
N LEU A 195 -1.64 -15.54 -10.74
CA LEU A 195 -0.87 -15.31 -9.51
C LEU A 195 -0.78 -16.51 -8.58
#